data_AF-A0A9W8QMG3-F1
#
_entry.id   AF-A0A9W8QMG3-F1
#
_cell.length_a   1.000
_cell.length_b   1.000
_cell.length_c   1.000
_cell.angle_alpha   90.00
_cell.angle_beta   90.00
_cell.angle_gamma   90.00
#
_symmetry.space_group_name_H-M   'P 1'
#
loop_
_entity.id
_entity.type
_entity.pdbx_description
1 polymer ?
#
loop_
_entity_poly.entity_id
_entity_poly.type
_entity_poly.pdbx_seq_one_letter_code
_entity_poly.pdbx_strand_id
1 'polypeptide(L)'
;MEPANKRPRLAPKLNASVSSLPDAHSAPHHHKLTHPFHTVLDAPHHSQRQEFEAYARHLHDAAILIGRQASQPTTSYTDISVLLLGWQDDSAATENIGALQQVLVTDYRYHVQIWQIPTVANPIAKLGMHMAAFLERARPNQLLIIYYSGHGYVGPDGQPYWACSYHAIALLMTIPPSYDGKAFAASSKTHNATSFCY
;
A
#
# COMPACT_ATOMS: atom_id res chain seq x y z
N MET A 1 42.35 3.91 34.34
CA MET A 1 41.50 4.88 35.04
C MET A 1 40.06 4.56 34.63
N GLU A 2 39.27 3.93 35.51
CA GLU A 2 37.81 3.88 35.42
C GLU A 2 37.30 4.39 36.79
N PRO A 3 36.14 5.05 36.90
CA PRO A 3 34.91 4.27 37.00
C PRO A 3 33.60 4.92 36.50
N ALA A 4 32.58 4.06 36.34
CA ALA A 4 31.20 4.22 36.83
C ALA A 4 30.09 4.79 35.92
N ASN A 5 29.33 3.86 35.33
CA ASN A 5 27.89 3.61 35.53
C ASN A 5 27.00 4.75 36.10
N LYS A 6 25.85 5.00 35.43
CA LYS A 6 24.49 5.05 36.03
C LYS A 6 23.40 5.28 34.98
N ARG A 7 22.55 4.26 34.76
CA ARG A 7 21.24 4.35 34.09
C ARG A 7 20.19 4.83 35.10
N PRO A 8 19.31 5.79 34.78
CA PRO A 8 18.10 6.03 35.57
C PRO A 8 16.99 5.02 35.20
N ARG A 9 16.37 4.42 36.21
CA ARG A 9 15.26 3.46 36.13
C ARG A 9 13.90 4.14 36.28
N LEU A 10 12.95 3.65 35.48
CA LEU A 10 11.52 3.36 35.70
C LEU A 10 10.64 4.26 36.61
N ALA A 11 9.58 4.76 35.94
CA ALA A 11 8.17 4.86 36.32
C ALA A 11 7.75 4.82 37.81
N PRO A 12 6.93 5.79 38.26
CA PRO A 12 6.20 5.70 39.53
C PRO A 12 5.15 4.58 39.51
N LYS A 13 5.27 3.66 40.47
CA LYS A 13 4.35 2.55 40.74
C LYS A 13 3.23 3.06 41.66
N LEU A 14 1.98 2.79 41.26
CA LEU A 14 0.76 3.03 42.03
C LEU A 14 0.78 2.23 43.33
N ASN A 15 0.41 2.86 44.46
CA ASN A 15 -0.06 2.15 45.65
C ASN A 15 -1.49 2.59 45.97
N ALA A 16 -2.44 1.71 45.68
CA ALA A 16 -3.76 1.67 46.28
C ALA A 16 -3.76 0.58 47.35
N SER A 17 -4.24 0.89 48.55
CA SER A 17 -4.81 -0.01 49.58
C SER A 17 -5.29 0.90 50.73
N VAL A 18 -6.59 1.21 50.84
CA VAL A 18 -7.70 0.43 51.41
C VAL A 18 -7.67 0.36 52.95
N SER A 19 -8.61 1.12 53.54
CA SER A 19 -9.51 0.85 54.68
C SER A 19 -9.02 0.30 56.04
N SER A 20 -9.24 1.14 57.06
CA SER A 20 -9.99 0.94 58.33
C SER A 20 -9.87 -0.34 59.19
N LEU A 21 -9.70 -0.14 60.51
CA LEU A 21 -10.61 -0.65 61.56
C LEU A 21 -10.49 0.20 62.86
N PRO A 22 -11.51 0.21 63.76
CA PRO A 22 -11.75 1.19 64.81
C PRO A 22 -11.33 0.73 66.21
N ASP A 23 -11.21 1.68 67.14
CA ASP A 23 -11.24 1.40 68.57
C ASP A 23 -12.39 2.14 69.27
N ALA A 24 -13.01 1.39 70.16
CA ALA A 24 -14.28 1.64 70.81
C ALA A 24 -14.15 2.55 72.04
N HIS A 25 -14.99 3.58 72.17
CA HIS A 25 -15.37 4.13 73.46
C HIS A 25 -16.84 4.57 73.48
N SER A 26 -17.54 4.07 74.49
CA SER A 26 -18.96 4.22 74.78
C SER A 26 -19.29 5.58 75.41
N ALA A 27 -20.39 6.22 75.01
CA ALA A 27 -21.24 7.04 75.88
C ALA A 27 -22.61 7.33 75.21
N PRO A 28 -23.73 7.27 75.94
CA PRO A 28 -25.07 7.44 75.37
C PRO A 28 -25.53 8.89 75.45
N HIS A 29 -25.74 9.54 74.30
CA HIS A 29 -26.44 10.82 74.23
C HIS A 29 -27.67 10.75 73.33
N HIS A 30 -28.81 10.93 73.98
CA HIS A 30 -30.14 10.98 73.41
C HIS A 30 -30.31 12.33 72.70
N HIS A 31 -30.22 12.35 71.37
CA HIS A 31 -30.57 13.53 70.58
C HIS A 31 -31.59 13.17 69.50
N LYS A 32 -32.76 13.78 69.67
CA LYS A 32 -33.95 13.74 68.83
C LYS A 32 -33.58 14.15 67.39
N LEU A 33 -33.64 13.22 66.44
CA LEU A 33 -33.49 13.54 65.01
C LEU A 33 -34.73 14.31 64.54
N THR A 34 -34.64 15.64 64.56
CA THR A 34 -35.42 16.47 63.64
C THR A 34 -34.92 16.17 62.24
N HIS A 35 -35.70 15.43 61.45
CA HIS A 35 -35.44 15.23 60.02
C HIS A 35 -35.52 16.59 59.32
N PRO A 36 -34.43 17.12 58.73
CA PRO A 36 -34.58 18.10 57.68
C PRO A 36 -35.05 17.34 56.44
N PHE A 37 -36.25 17.66 55.97
CA PHE A 37 -36.66 17.28 54.62
C PHE A 37 -35.64 17.90 53.66
N HIS A 38 -34.70 17.09 53.17
CA HIS A 38 -33.93 17.44 51.99
C HIS A 38 -34.91 17.36 50.81
N THR A 39 -35.47 18.51 50.44
CA THR A 39 -36.04 18.71 49.12
C THR A 39 -34.89 18.49 48.13
N VAL A 40 -34.84 17.30 47.54
CA VAL A 40 -34.03 17.03 46.35
C VAL A 40 -34.67 17.87 45.25
N LEU A 41 -34.15 19.08 45.07
CA LEU A 41 -34.41 19.86 43.88
C LEU A 41 -33.89 19.01 42.71
N ASP A 42 -34.81 18.54 41.87
CA ASP A 42 -34.56 17.85 40.61
C ASP A 42 -33.57 18.68 39.77
N ALA A 43 -32.27 18.43 39.95
CA ALA A 43 -31.26 18.86 39.00
C ALA A 43 -31.47 18.04 37.72
N PRO A 44 -31.24 18.61 36.53
CA PRO A 44 -31.49 17.92 35.26
C PRO A 44 -30.46 16.80 35.05
N HIS A 45 -30.58 15.70 35.79
CA HIS A 45 -29.75 14.51 35.67
C HIS A 45 -29.88 13.85 34.28
N HIS A 46 -30.93 14.20 33.54
CA HIS A 46 -31.14 13.74 32.17
C HIS A 46 -30.17 14.36 31.16
N SER A 47 -29.77 15.64 31.30
CA SER A 47 -28.89 16.27 30.30
C SER A 47 -27.47 15.70 30.36
N GLN A 48 -26.92 15.54 31.57
CA GLN A 48 -25.56 15.02 31.74
C GLN A 48 -25.42 13.56 31.27
N ARG A 49 -26.45 12.73 31.50
CA ARG A 49 -26.47 11.35 30.98
C ARG A 49 -26.53 11.33 29.46
N GLN A 50 -27.35 12.18 28.84
CA GLN A 50 -27.44 12.29 27.38
C GLN A 50 -26.13 12.77 26.75
N GLU A 51 -25.45 13.72 27.38
CA GLU A 51 -24.13 14.20 26.95
C GLU A 51 -23.09 13.07 27.01
N PHE A 52 -23.09 12.30 28.10
CA PHE A 52 -22.21 11.14 28.22
C PHE A 52 -22.50 10.07 27.16
N GLU A 53 -23.77 9.78 26.89
CA GLU A 53 -24.17 8.82 25.85
C GLU A 53 -23.85 9.33 24.44
N ALA A 54 -23.93 10.63 24.19
CA ALA A 54 -23.49 11.25 22.94
C ALA A 54 -21.95 11.17 22.78
N TYR A 55 -21.22 11.46 23.86
CA TYR A 55 -19.77 11.35 23.90
C TYR A 55 -19.30 9.90 23.67
N ALA A 56 -19.92 8.93 24.33
CA ALA A 56 -19.60 7.51 24.17
C ALA A 56 -19.85 7.01 22.75
N ARG A 57 -20.94 7.46 22.09
CA ARG A 57 -21.20 7.16 20.68
C ARG A 57 -20.12 7.76 19.78
N HIS A 58 -19.76 9.03 19.97
CA HIS A 58 -18.67 9.65 19.22
C HIS A 58 -17.34 8.91 19.39
N LEU A 59 -17.01 8.50 20.62
CA LEU A 59 -15.80 7.72 20.91
C LEU A 59 -15.83 6.36 20.22
N HIS A 60 -16.97 5.68 20.26
CA HIS A 60 -17.17 4.40 19.60
C HIS A 60 -17.02 4.54 18.07
N ASP A 61 -17.70 5.51 17.47
CA ASP A 61 -17.64 5.77 16.02
C ASP A 61 -16.21 6.12 15.58
N ALA A 62 -15.51 6.95 16.36
CA ALA A 62 -14.10 7.26 16.13
C ALA A 62 -13.23 6.00 16.22
N ALA A 63 -13.44 5.15 17.22
CA ALA A 63 -12.69 3.90 17.37
C ALA A 63 -12.94 2.92 16.21
N ILE A 64 -14.17 2.84 15.70
CA ILE A 64 -14.51 2.04 14.51
C ILE A 64 -13.81 2.60 13.27
N LEU A 65 -13.79 3.92 13.08
CA LEU A 65 -13.08 4.56 11.95
C LEU A 65 -11.58 4.32 12.01
N ILE A 66 -10.96 4.51 13.18
CA ILE A 66 -9.53 4.25 13.39
C ILE A 66 -9.21 2.77 13.18
N GLY A 67 -10.04 1.87 13.74
CA GLY A 67 -9.89 0.43 13.57
C GLY A 67 -9.97 0.00 12.10
N ARG A 68 -10.86 0.60 11.31
CA ARG A 68 -10.96 0.39 9.86
C ARG A 68 -9.76 0.91 9.09
N GLN A 69 -9.23 2.07 9.45
CA GLN A 69 -8.01 2.62 8.84
C GLN A 69 -6.76 1.80 9.22
N ALA A 70 -6.68 1.30 10.45
CA ALA A 70 -5.57 0.48 10.93
C ALA A 70 -5.62 -0.97 10.41
N SER A 71 -6.81 -1.49 10.13
CA SER A 71 -7.04 -2.81 9.52
C SER A 71 -7.12 -2.76 8.00
N GLN A 72 -7.13 -1.56 7.40
CA GLN A 72 -6.87 -1.43 5.99
C GLN A 72 -5.50 -2.08 5.76
N PRO A 73 -5.41 -3.15 4.95
CA PRO A 73 -4.14 -3.80 4.72
C PRO A 73 -3.22 -2.70 4.21
N THR A 74 -2.21 -2.36 4.99
CA THR A 74 -1.05 -1.64 4.49
C THR A 74 -0.47 -2.63 3.50
N THR A 75 -0.89 -2.53 2.23
CA THR A 75 -0.56 -3.47 1.16
C THR A 75 0.92 -3.27 0.84
N SER A 76 1.76 -3.65 1.78
CA SER A 76 3.17 -3.83 1.60
C SER A 76 3.30 -5.04 0.70
N TYR A 77 3.77 -4.78 -0.51
CA TYR A 77 4.11 -5.86 -1.42
C TYR A 77 5.18 -6.71 -0.74
N THR A 78 4.90 -8.01 -0.64
CA THR A 78 5.81 -8.99 -0.04
C THR A 78 6.99 -9.31 -0.94
N ASP A 79 6.83 -9.06 -2.25
CA ASP A 79 7.83 -9.33 -3.28
C ASP A 79 7.58 -8.45 -4.51
N ILE A 80 8.64 -8.24 -5.31
CA ILE A 80 8.63 -7.41 -6.51
C ILE A 80 9.31 -8.15 -7.66
N SER A 81 8.56 -8.41 -8.72
CA SER A 81 9.08 -8.96 -9.97
C SER A 81 9.10 -7.90 -11.05
N VAL A 82 10.22 -7.79 -11.76
CA VAL A 82 10.44 -6.79 -12.81
C VAL A 82 10.75 -7.48 -14.13
N LEU A 83 10.07 -7.07 -15.20
CA LEU A 83 10.38 -7.43 -16.57
C LEU A 83 10.94 -6.19 -17.29
N LEU A 84 12.21 -6.24 -17.67
CA LEU A 84 12.88 -5.23 -18.47
C LEU A 84 12.85 -5.65 -19.94
N LEU A 85 12.28 -4.79 -20.77
CA LEU A 85 12.05 -5.01 -22.20
C LEU A 85 12.87 -4.02 -23.02
N GLY A 86 13.47 -4.50 -24.12
CA GLY A 86 14.11 -3.68 -25.13
C GLY A 86 14.18 -4.44 -26.44
N TRP A 87 14.46 -3.76 -27.56
CA TRP A 87 14.64 -4.43 -28.84
C TRP A 87 16.04 -5.02 -28.96
N GLN A 88 16.15 -6.24 -29.51
CA GLN A 88 17.42 -6.96 -29.65
C GLN A 88 18.51 -6.19 -30.39
N ASP A 89 18.10 -5.34 -31.34
CA ASP A 89 19.01 -4.56 -32.17
C ASP A 89 19.21 -3.11 -31.67
N ASP A 90 18.70 -2.77 -30.49
CA ASP A 90 18.85 -1.45 -29.88
C ASP A 90 19.92 -1.49 -28.77
N SER A 91 21.14 -1.08 -29.14
CA SER A 91 22.28 -1.06 -28.22
C SER A 91 22.10 -0.05 -27.08
N ALA A 92 21.46 1.09 -27.37
CA ALA A 92 21.19 2.12 -26.35
C ALA A 92 20.17 1.63 -25.32
N ALA A 93 19.13 0.92 -25.78
CA ALA A 93 18.20 0.25 -24.88
C ALA A 93 18.91 -0.81 -24.00
N THR A 94 19.83 -1.58 -24.58
CA THR A 94 20.57 -2.63 -23.85
C THR A 94 21.46 -2.06 -22.74
N GLU A 95 22.17 -0.96 -23.00
CA GLU A 95 22.98 -0.27 -21.99
C GLU A 95 22.12 0.25 -20.83
N ASN A 96 21.00 0.93 -21.16
CA ASN A 96 20.06 1.44 -20.16
C ASN A 96 19.46 0.32 -19.30
N ILE A 97 19.08 -0.80 -19.92
CA ILE A 97 18.56 -1.98 -19.22
C ILE A 97 19.62 -2.55 -18.27
N GLY A 98 20.88 -2.62 -18.70
CA GLY A 98 21.98 -3.11 -17.85
C GLY A 98 22.21 -2.24 -16.62
N ALA A 99 22.27 -0.92 -16.80
CA ALA A 99 22.43 0.03 -15.69
C ALA A 99 21.25 -0.05 -14.70
N LEU A 100 20.01 -0.12 -15.21
CA LEU A 100 18.82 -0.23 -14.38
C LEU A 100 18.75 -1.57 -13.64
N GLN A 101 19.07 -2.68 -14.31
CA GLN A 101 19.12 -4.01 -13.71
C GLN A 101 20.07 -4.00 -12.50
N GLN A 102 21.26 -3.40 -12.65
CA GLN A 102 22.24 -3.36 -11.58
C GLN A 102 21.66 -2.73 -10.31
N VAL A 103 20.99 -1.58 -10.43
CA VAL A 103 20.35 -0.90 -9.29
C VAL A 103 19.21 -1.74 -8.70
N LEU A 104 18.32 -2.26 -9.55
CA LEU A 104 17.15 -3.04 -9.09
C LEU A 104 17.56 -4.34 -8.37
N VAL A 105 18.64 -4.98 -8.79
CA VAL A 105 19.14 -6.20 -8.15
C VAL A 105 19.99 -5.88 -6.92
N THR A 106 20.90 -4.90 -7.01
CA THR A 106 21.90 -4.66 -5.96
C THR A 106 21.30 -3.90 -4.78
N ASP A 107 20.60 -2.80 -5.05
CA ASP A 107 20.13 -1.88 -4.02
C ASP A 107 18.74 -2.27 -3.52
N TYR A 108 17.89 -2.74 -4.44
CA TYR A 108 16.50 -3.06 -4.15
C TYR A 108 16.21 -4.55 -3.99
N ARG A 109 17.12 -5.44 -4.42
CA ARG A 109 17.00 -6.90 -4.32
C ARG A 109 15.74 -7.46 -5.01
N TYR A 110 15.29 -6.84 -6.09
CA TYR A 110 14.13 -7.29 -6.85
C TYR A 110 14.43 -8.49 -7.73
N HIS A 111 13.39 -9.25 -8.07
CA HIS A 111 13.48 -10.33 -9.06
C HIS A 111 13.37 -9.75 -10.47
N VAL A 112 14.52 -9.58 -11.15
CA VAL A 112 14.58 -8.98 -12.48
C VAL A 112 14.69 -10.05 -13.57
N GLN A 113 13.86 -9.94 -14.60
CA GLN A 113 13.95 -10.67 -15.85
C GLN A 113 14.19 -9.69 -16.98
N ILE A 114 15.14 -9.99 -17.85
CA ILE A 114 15.39 -9.21 -19.07
C ILE A 114 14.88 -10.03 -20.25
N TRP A 115 14.13 -9.38 -21.13
CA TRP A 115 13.74 -9.98 -22.38
C TRP A 115 13.90 -9.00 -23.54
N GLN A 116 14.63 -9.45 -24.55
CA GLN A 116 14.88 -8.71 -25.77
C GLN A 116 13.80 -9.09 -26.79
N ILE A 117 13.02 -8.10 -27.25
CA ILE A 117 12.00 -8.27 -28.27
C ILE A 117 12.74 -8.62 -29.57
N PRO A 118 12.51 -9.81 -30.14
CA PRO A 118 13.27 -10.25 -31.29
C PRO A 118 12.75 -9.57 -32.56
N THR A 119 13.65 -9.08 -33.40
CA THR A 119 13.35 -8.48 -34.71
C THR A 119 13.10 -9.56 -35.77
N VAL A 120 12.17 -10.47 -35.49
CA VAL A 120 11.78 -11.60 -36.37
C VAL A 120 10.40 -11.37 -36.99
N ALA A 121 9.97 -12.27 -37.88
CA ALA A 121 8.57 -12.32 -38.30
C ALA A 121 7.64 -12.47 -37.08
N ASN A 122 6.66 -11.57 -36.98
CA ASN A 122 5.65 -11.49 -35.90
C ASN A 122 6.25 -11.36 -34.47
N PRO A 123 6.89 -10.23 -34.14
CA PRO A 123 7.38 -9.97 -32.78
C PRO A 123 6.26 -9.84 -31.75
N ILE A 124 5.05 -9.48 -32.20
CA ILE A 124 3.86 -9.29 -31.35
C ILE A 124 3.44 -10.58 -30.68
N ALA A 125 3.37 -11.67 -31.45
CA ALA A 125 3.01 -12.98 -30.89
C ALA A 125 4.02 -13.43 -29.82
N LYS A 126 5.32 -13.22 -30.07
CA LYS A 126 6.38 -13.57 -29.11
C LYS A 126 6.31 -12.70 -27.86
N LEU A 127 6.10 -11.40 -28.00
CA LEU A 127 5.94 -10.49 -26.88
C LEU A 127 4.71 -10.86 -26.06
N GLY A 128 3.57 -11.11 -26.71
CA GLY A 128 2.35 -11.52 -26.02
C GLY A 128 2.53 -12.80 -25.21
N MET A 129 3.21 -13.81 -25.78
CA MET A 129 3.53 -15.05 -25.08
C MET A 129 4.45 -14.82 -23.86
N HIS A 130 5.50 -14.01 -24.01
CA HIS A 130 6.40 -13.69 -22.89
C HIS A 130 5.71 -12.88 -21.79
N MET A 131 4.89 -11.90 -22.17
CA MET A 131 4.11 -11.09 -21.24
C MET A 131 3.10 -11.94 -20.47
N ALA A 132 2.36 -12.80 -21.16
CA ALA A 132 1.43 -13.73 -20.53
C ALA A 132 2.16 -14.62 -19.51
N ALA A 133 3.28 -15.23 -19.90
CA ALA A 133 4.07 -16.07 -19.00
C ALA A 133 4.61 -15.30 -17.79
N PHE A 134 5.00 -14.02 -17.96
CA PHE A 134 5.45 -13.18 -16.85
C PHE A 134 4.33 -12.88 -15.86
N LEU A 135 3.16 -12.49 -16.38
CA LEU A 135 2.03 -12.13 -15.56
C LEU A 135 1.36 -13.36 -14.90
N GLU A 136 1.41 -14.54 -15.52
CA GLU A 136 0.94 -15.80 -14.91
C GLU A 136 1.72 -16.19 -13.66
N ARG A 137 2.95 -15.70 -13.49
CA ARG A 137 3.75 -15.91 -12.28
C ARG A 137 3.35 -15.01 -11.12
N ALA A 138 2.40 -14.09 -11.30
CA ALA A 138 1.94 -13.18 -10.26
C ALA A 138 1.45 -13.93 -9.02
N ARG A 139 1.96 -13.54 -7.84
CA ARG A 139 1.50 -14.03 -6.54
C ARG A 139 0.64 -12.99 -5.82
N PRO A 140 -0.22 -13.40 -4.87
CA PRO A 140 -0.87 -12.46 -3.97
C PRO A 140 0.16 -11.54 -3.29
N ASN A 141 -0.18 -10.26 -3.16
CA ASN A 141 0.68 -9.24 -2.55
C ASN A 141 2.06 -9.10 -3.23
N GLN A 142 2.17 -9.40 -4.52
CA GLN A 142 3.37 -9.15 -5.32
C GLN A 142 3.17 -7.93 -6.23
N LEU A 143 4.16 -7.06 -6.32
CA LEU A 143 4.19 -5.98 -7.31
C LEU A 143 4.87 -6.48 -8.58
N LEU A 144 4.22 -6.27 -9.72
CA LEU A 144 4.82 -6.50 -11.03
C LEU A 144 5.18 -5.16 -11.67
N ILE A 145 6.41 -5.05 -12.16
CA ILE A 145 6.90 -3.88 -12.89
C ILE A 145 7.27 -4.35 -14.31
N ILE A 146 6.75 -3.68 -15.33
CA ILE A 146 7.17 -3.89 -16.71
C ILE A 146 7.77 -2.57 -17.20
N TYR A 147 9.05 -2.58 -17.52
CA TYR A 147 9.78 -1.42 -18.01
C TYR A 147 10.22 -1.68 -19.44
N TYR A 148 9.94 -0.74 -20.34
CA TYR A 148 10.38 -0.79 -21.73
C TYR A 148 11.40 0.32 -21.99
N SER A 149 12.55 -0.07 -22.54
CA SER A 149 13.57 0.83 -23.06
C SER A 149 13.58 0.75 -24.58
N GLY A 150 13.38 1.89 -25.24
CA GLY A 150 13.33 1.98 -26.70
C GLY A 150 12.45 3.13 -27.16
N HIS A 151 12.07 3.12 -28.42
CA HIS A 151 11.26 4.18 -29.01
C HIS A 151 9.77 3.92 -28.83
N GLY A 152 9.01 5.01 -28.75
CA GLY A 152 7.56 4.96 -28.84
C GLY A 152 7.02 6.20 -29.53
N TYR A 153 5.84 6.08 -30.10
CA TYR A 153 5.12 7.18 -30.73
C TYR A 153 3.63 7.05 -30.49
N VAL A 154 2.90 8.15 -30.63
CA VAL A 154 1.44 8.15 -30.58
C VAL A 154 0.92 8.06 -32.01
N GLY A 155 0.14 7.02 -32.30
CA GLY A 155 -0.45 6.82 -33.62
C GLY A 155 -1.56 7.83 -33.93
N PRO A 156 -2.04 7.89 -35.18
CA PRO A 156 -3.17 8.74 -35.57
C PRO A 156 -4.47 8.43 -34.81
N ASP A 157 -4.57 7.23 -34.23
CA ASP A 157 -5.66 6.79 -33.37
C ASP A 157 -5.51 7.25 -31.91
N GLY A 158 -4.49 8.07 -31.61
CA GLY A 158 -4.20 8.57 -30.27
C GLY A 158 -3.61 7.50 -29.34
N GLN A 159 -3.26 6.32 -29.86
CA GLN A 159 -2.75 5.23 -29.04
C GLN A 159 -1.22 5.21 -28.99
N PRO A 160 -0.61 4.84 -27.85
CA PRO A 160 0.83 4.67 -27.75
C PRO A 160 1.29 3.36 -28.40
N TYR A 161 2.37 3.44 -29.17
CA TYR A 161 3.03 2.31 -29.81
C TYR A 161 4.48 2.18 -29.34
N TRP A 162 4.95 0.95 -29.15
CA TRP A 162 6.37 0.63 -29.00
C TRP A 162 6.97 0.37 -30.38
N ALA A 163 8.04 1.07 -30.71
CA ALA A 163 8.67 1.00 -32.01
C ALA A 163 10.13 0.58 -31.89
N CYS A 164 10.58 -0.23 -32.85
CA CYS A 164 11.99 -0.43 -33.08
C CYS A 164 12.54 0.81 -33.83
N SER A 165 13.77 1.25 -33.51
CA SER A 165 14.43 2.42 -34.12
C SER A 165 14.41 2.37 -35.66
N TYR A 166 14.43 1.15 -36.22
CA TYR A 166 14.38 0.88 -37.64
C TYR A 166 12.95 0.81 -38.22
N HIS A 167 12.03 1.69 -37.81
CA HIS A 167 10.74 2.07 -38.44
C HIS A 167 9.78 1.00 -39.04
N ALA A 168 10.08 -0.30 -39.00
CA ALA A 168 9.32 -1.33 -39.71
C ALA A 168 8.26 -2.02 -38.85
N ILE A 169 8.34 -1.90 -37.52
CA ILE A 169 7.47 -2.63 -36.59
C ILE A 169 7.07 -1.73 -35.42
N ALA A 170 5.76 -1.55 -35.26
CA ALA A 170 5.14 -0.86 -34.14
C ALA A 170 4.16 -1.81 -33.43
N LEU A 171 4.22 -1.85 -32.10
CA LEU A 171 3.39 -2.70 -31.24
C LEU A 171 2.44 -1.79 -30.44
N LEU A 172 1.13 -2.02 -30.53
CA LEU A 172 0.16 -1.28 -29.72
C LEU A 172 0.37 -1.59 -28.23
N MET A 173 0.47 -0.56 -27.40
CA MET A 173 0.55 -0.72 -25.94
C MET A 173 -0.87 -0.83 -25.36
N THR A 174 -1.36 -2.07 -25.21
CA THR A 174 -2.56 -2.36 -24.42
C THR A 174 -2.17 -3.11 -23.16
N ILE A 175 -2.07 -2.39 -22.03
CA ILE A 175 -2.05 -3.02 -20.72
C ILE A 175 -3.52 -3.17 -20.30
N PRO A 176 -4.08 -4.38 -20.22
CA PRO A 176 -5.48 -4.55 -19.87
C PRO A 176 -5.75 -3.96 -18.47
N PRO A 177 -6.90 -3.29 -18.27
CA PRO A 177 -7.27 -2.76 -16.97
C PRO A 177 -7.54 -3.91 -16.02
N SER A 178 -6.67 -4.08 -15.03
CA SER A 178 -6.80 -4.98 -13.88
C SER A 178 -6.93 -6.48 -14.21
N TYR A 179 -6.14 -7.27 -13.49
CA TYR A 179 -6.13 -8.73 -13.56
C TYR A 179 -7.41 -9.31 -12.96
N ASP A 180 -8.50 -9.37 -13.72
CA ASP A 180 -9.72 -10.14 -13.38
C ASP A 180 -9.91 -11.39 -14.25
N GLY A 181 -8.81 -11.88 -14.82
CA GLY A 181 -8.79 -13.13 -15.56
C GLY A 181 -9.41 -13.00 -16.95
N LYS A 182 -8.56 -13.19 -17.97
CA LYS A 182 -8.89 -13.33 -19.40
C LYS A 182 -9.26 -12.05 -20.14
N ALA A 183 -8.23 -11.31 -20.56
CA ALA A 183 -8.08 -10.86 -21.95
C ALA A 183 -6.70 -10.20 -22.14
N PHE A 184 -5.89 -10.74 -23.05
CA PHE A 184 -4.70 -10.06 -23.57
C PHE A 184 -4.93 -9.83 -25.06
N ALA A 185 -4.94 -8.56 -25.48
CA ALA A 185 -5.01 -8.19 -26.89
C ALA A 185 -3.82 -7.27 -27.20
N ALA A 186 -2.72 -7.86 -27.65
CA ALA A 186 -1.72 -7.13 -28.42
C ALA A 186 -2.19 -7.10 -29.88
N SER A 187 -2.64 -5.95 -30.35
CA SER A 187 -3.10 -5.77 -31.73
C SER A 187 -1.98 -5.18 -32.58
N SER A 188 -1.70 -5.82 -33.71
CA SER A 188 -0.84 -5.27 -34.76
C SER A 188 -1.69 -4.46 -35.73
N LYS A 189 -1.47 -3.15 -35.85
CA LYS A 189 -1.86 -2.47 -37.08
C LYS A 189 -0.68 -2.50 -38.02
N THR A 190 -0.61 -3.51 -38.89
CA THR A 190 0.16 -3.41 -40.12
C THR A 190 -0.58 -2.44 -41.04
N HIS A 191 -0.43 -1.14 -40.81
CA HIS A 191 -0.63 -0.23 -41.92
C HIS A 191 0.51 -0.51 -42.88
N ASN A 192 0.19 -0.80 -44.15
CA ASN A 192 1.11 -0.64 -45.26
C ASN A 192 1.69 0.78 -45.16
N ALA A 193 2.82 0.93 -44.48
CA ALA A 193 3.61 2.14 -44.51
C ALA A 193 4.38 2.15 -45.81
N THR A 194 3.64 2.31 -46.91
CA THR A 194 4.19 2.91 -48.11
C THR A 194 4.44 4.37 -47.75
N SER A 195 5.62 4.69 -47.23
CA SER A 195 6.09 6.07 -47.23
C SER A 195 7.61 6.08 -47.30
N PHE A 196 8.05 6.46 -48.49
CA PHE A 196 9.36 7.00 -48.79
C PHE A 196 9.79 8.04 -47.75
N CYS A 197 11.06 8.03 -47.39
CA CYS A 197 11.83 9.23 -47.10
C CYS A 197 13.23 9.02 -47.69
N TYR A 198 13.65 10.00 -48.49
CA TYR A 198 14.99 10.16 -49.07
C TYR A 198 16.06 10.37 -48.00
#